data_AF-A0A920W070-F1
#
_entry.id   AF-A0A920W070-F1
#
_cell.length_a   1.000
_cell.length_b   1.000
_cell.length_c   1.000
_cell.angle_alpha   90.00
_cell.angle_beta   90.00
_cell.angle_gamma   90.00
#
_symmetry.space_group_name_H-M   'P 1'
#
loop_
_entity.id
_entity.type
_entity.pdbx_description
1 polymer ?
#
loop_
_entity_poly.entity_id
_entity_poly.type
_entity_poly.pdbx_seq_one_letter_code
_entity_poly.pdbx_strand_id
1 'polypeptide(L)'
;MCHCIFAHANDRMPLICQGTWEGRILFEESGDNGFGYDPFFFVPTHDCTSAELDPETKNSLSHRGQALANFCNVGKPPLSLYIHVPWCVRKCPYCDFNSHE
;
A
#
# COMPACT_ATOMS: atom_id res chain seq x y z
N MET A 1 7.55 -0.81 1.00
CA MET A 1 7.44 -1.69 -0.19
C MET A 1 6.27 -2.64 0.01
N CYS A 2 5.42 -2.80 -1.00
CA CYS A 2 4.25 -3.68 -0.99
C CYS A 2 4.28 -4.62 -2.20
N HIS A 3 3.97 -5.90 -1.96
CA HIS A 3 3.75 -6.89 -3.01
C HIS A 3 2.28 -7.30 -3.03
N CYS A 4 1.65 -7.10 -4.18
CA CYS A 4 0.34 -7.62 -4.48
C CYS A 4 0.51 -8.82 -5.43
N ILE A 5 0.14 -10.00 -4.97
CA ILE A 5 0.18 -11.24 -5.74
C ILE A 5 -1.24 -11.54 -6.18
N PHE A 6 -1.45 -11.70 -7.48
CA PHE A 6 -2.73 -12.02 -8.07
C PHE A 6 -2.63 -13.42 -8.70
N ALA A 7 -3.38 -14.39 -8.19
CA ALA A 7 -3.29 -15.79 -8.62
C ALA A 7 -4.65 -16.41 -8.96
N HIS A 8 -4.78 -17.12 -10.08
CA HIS A 8 -5.95 -17.96 -10.36
C HIS A 8 -5.71 -19.41 -9.93
N ALA A 9 -6.77 -20.17 -9.60
CA ALA A 9 -6.65 -21.58 -9.20
C ALA A 9 -6.01 -22.48 -10.27
N ASN A 10 -6.10 -22.09 -11.55
CA ASN A 10 -5.46 -22.77 -12.68
C ASN A 10 -4.25 -21.99 -13.24
N ASP A 11 -3.77 -20.96 -12.55
CA ASP A 11 -2.64 -20.17 -13.01
C ASP A 11 -1.32 -20.90 -12.73
N ARG A 12 -0.51 -21.12 -13.77
CA ARG A 12 0.85 -21.64 -13.60
C ARG A 12 1.86 -20.53 -13.34
N MET A 13 1.48 -19.25 -13.52
CA MET A 13 2.37 -18.11 -13.31
C MET A 13 1.60 -16.93 -12.72
N PRO A 14 1.55 -16.78 -11.39
CA PRO A 14 0.82 -15.68 -10.76
C PRO A 14 1.40 -14.33 -11.18
N LEU A 15 0.52 -13.34 -11.39
CA LEU A 15 0.92 -11.97 -11.64
C LEU A 15 1.36 -11.32 -10.33
N ILE A 16 2.61 -10.85 -10.28
CA ILE A 16 3.17 -10.16 -9.12
C ILE A 16 3.32 -8.68 -9.50
N CYS A 17 2.63 -7.82 -8.78
CA CYS A 17 2.73 -6.38 -8.92
C CYS A 17 3.27 -5.77 -7.64
N GLN A 18 4.27 -4.91 -7.77
CA GLN A 18 4.94 -4.26 -6.65
C GLN A 18 4.66 -2.75 -6.67
N GLY A 19 4.67 -2.15 -5.49
CA GLY A 19 4.64 -0.71 -5.32
C GLY A 19 5.51 -0.27 -4.15
N THR A 20 6.17 0.86 -4.29
CA THR A 20 7.06 1.46 -3.28
C THR A 20 6.65 2.91 -3.08
N TRP A 21 6.59 3.35 -1.84
CA TRP A 21 6.30 4.75 -1.54
C TRP A 21 7.47 5.32 -0.76
N GLU A 22 8.21 6.20 -1.42
CA GLU A 22 9.37 6.87 -0.84
C GLU A 22 8.93 8.06 0.01
N GLY A 23 9.53 8.18 1.19
CA GLY A 23 9.19 9.21 2.16
C GLY A 23 10.23 9.26 3.28
N ARG A 24 9.90 9.98 4.35
CA ARG A 24 10.75 10.12 5.54
C ARG A 24 9.91 9.87 6.79
N ILE A 25 10.55 9.42 7.86
CA ILE A 25 9.87 9.27 9.16
C ILE A 25 10.18 10.52 9.99
N LEU A 26 9.13 11.19 10.45
CA LEU A 26 9.21 12.30 11.40
C LEU A 26 9.26 11.78 12.83
N PHE A 27 9.70 12.64 13.74
CA PHE A 27 9.71 12.34 15.17
C PHE A 27 8.42 12.80 15.88
N GLU A 28 7.68 13.70 15.25
CA GLU A 28 6.40 14.22 15.74
C GLU A 28 5.29 13.76 14.80
N GLU A 29 4.13 13.45 15.37
CA GLU A 29 2.93 13.07 14.61
C GLU A 29 2.23 14.31 14.07
N SER A 30 1.68 14.21 12.86
CA SER A 30 0.76 15.20 12.28
C SER A 30 -0.32 14.52 11.47
N GLY A 31 -1.55 15.02 11.54
CA GLY A 31 -2.71 14.50 10.82
C GLY A 31 -3.47 13.39 11.56
N ASP A 32 -4.76 13.30 11.25
CA ASP A 32 -5.71 12.43 11.97
C ASP A 32 -6.20 11.24 11.12
N ASN A 33 -5.85 11.18 9.83
CA ASN A 33 -6.34 10.14 8.93
C ASN A 33 -5.38 8.94 8.82
N GLY A 34 -5.90 7.84 8.28
CA GLY A 34 -5.09 6.66 8.03
C GLY A 34 -4.93 5.78 9.26
N PHE A 35 -3.85 5.02 9.32
CA PHE A 35 -3.58 4.02 10.35
C PHE A 35 -2.08 3.78 10.52
N GLY A 36 -1.69 3.18 11.65
CA GLY A 36 -0.30 2.81 11.90
C GLY A 36 0.64 4.02 11.93
N TYR A 37 1.58 4.09 10.98
CA TYR A 37 2.62 5.13 10.93
C TYR A 37 2.29 6.31 10.02
N ASP A 38 1.08 6.36 9.47
CA ASP A 38 0.67 7.45 8.58
C ASP A 38 0.92 8.85 9.18
N PRO A 39 0.69 9.10 10.49
CA PRO A 39 0.99 10.40 11.10
C PRO A 39 2.48 10.74 11.19
N PHE A 40 3.38 9.76 11.02
CA PHE A 40 4.83 9.96 11.04
C PHE A 40 5.45 9.89 9.64
N PHE A 41 4.73 9.36 8.64
CA PHE A 41 5.25 9.17 7.29
C PHE A 41 5.13 10.45 6.48
N PHE A 42 6.21 11.20 6.37
CA PHE A 42 6.29 12.41 5.58
C PHE A 42 6.42 12.11 4.08
N VAL A 43 5.61 12.80 3.28
CA VAL A 43 5.51 12.71 1.83
C VAL A 43 6.13 13.97 1.21
N PRO A 44 7.40 13.95 0.76
CA PRO A 44 8.10 15.16 0.31
C PRO A 44 7.45 15.85 -0.90
N THR A 45 6.68 15.11 -1.70
CA THR A 45 6.00 15.66 -2.88
C THR A 45 4.77 16.50 -2.52
N HIS A 46 4.25 16.39 -1.30
CA HIS A 46 3.04 17.09 -0.83
C HIS A 46 3.30 17.91 0.45
N ASP A 47 4.53 17.87 0.97
CA ASP A 47 4.98 18.61 2.16
C ASP A 47 4.09 18.37 3.41
N CYS A 48 3.60 17.14 3.55
CA CYS A 48 2.71 16.73 4.64
C CYS A 48 2.95 15.26 5.01
N THR A 49 2.36 14.81 6.11
CA THR A 49 2.33 13.38 6.46
C THR A 49 1.27 12.64 5.64
N SER A 50 1.36 11.31 5.56
CA SER A 50 0.32 10.51 4.90
C SER A 50 -1.03 10.57 5.64
N ALA A 51 -1.06 10.94 6.92
CA ALA A 51 -2.29 11.12 7.69
C ALA A 51 -2.99 12.45 7.39
N GLU A 52 -2.28 13.40 6.78
CA GLU A 52 -2.84 14.69 6.36
C GLU A 52 -3.40 14.64 4.93
N LEU A 53 -3.02 13.61 4.14
CA LEU A 53 -3.55 13.40 2.80
C LEU A 53 -5.01 12.97 2.85
N ASP A 54 -5.81 13.48 1.92
CA ASP A 54 -7.15 12.96 1.68
C ASP A 54 -7.08 11.49 1.19
N PRO A 55 -8.14 10.69 1.41
CA PRO A 55 -8.14 9.27 1.05
C PRO A 55 -7.88 9.00 -0.43
N GLU A 56 -8.33 9.87 -1.34
CA GLU A 56 -8.21 9.67 -2.78
C GLU A 56 -6.76 9.90 -3.26
N THR A 57 -6.13 10.98 -2.80
CA THR A 57 -4.72 11.28 -3.04
C THR A 57 -3.84 10.18 -2.46
N LYS A 58 -4.08 9.77 -1.21
CA LYS A 58 -3.35 8.67 -0.57
C LYS A 58 -3.50 7.36 -1.34
N ASN A 59 -4.71 7.02 -1.80
CA ASN A 59 -4.95 5.82 -2.61
C ASN A 59 -4.21 5.84 -3.94
N SER A 60 -3.97 7.02 -4.51
CA SER A 60 -3.23 7.17 -5.77
C SER A 60 -1.72 7.09 -5.58
N LEU A 61 -1.20 7.68 -4.50
CA LEU A 61 0.24 7.78 -4.23
C LEU A 61 0.82 6.59 -3.49
N SER A 62 0.02 5.92 -2.65
CA SER A 62 0.53 4.91 -1.73
C SER A 62 1.14 3.70 -2.45
N HIS A 63 2.01 2.98 -1.74
CA HIS A 63 2.61 1.75 -2.24
C HIS A 63 1.54 0.72 -2.66
N ARG A 64 0.37 0.74 -2.01
CA ARG A 64 -0.79 -0.08 -2.38
C ARG A 64 -1.43 0.42 -3.67
N GLY A 65 -1.67 1.72 -3.77
CA GLY A 65 -2.16 2.40 -4.96
C GLY A 65 -1.35 2.07 -6.21
N GLN A 66 -0.04 2.23 -6.10
CA GLN A 66 0.91 1.92 -7.16
C GLN A 66 0.92 0.43 -7.52
N ALA A 67 0.91 -0.47 -6.54
CA ALA A 67 0.86 -1.91 -6.81
C ALA A 67 -0.43 -2.32 -7.53
N LEU A 68 -1.57 -1.70 -7.19
CA LEU A 68 -2.85 -1.94 -7.85
C LEU A 68 -2.91 -1.32 -9.25
N ALA A 69 -2.37 -0.12 -9.44
CA ALA A 69 -2.25 0.52 -10.74
C ALA A 69 -1.39 -0.33 -11.69
N ASN A 70 -0.27 -0.85 -11.18
CA ASN A 70 0.60 -1.78 -11.93
C ASN A 70 -0.15 -3.05 -12.34
N PHE A 71 -1.01 -3.59 -11.47
CA PHE A 71 -1.88 -4.72 -11.83
C PHE A 71 -2.87 -4.37 -12.94
N CYS A 72 -3.56 -3.22 -12.83
CA CYS A 72 -4.50 -2.77 -13.86
C CYS A 72 -3.84 -2.62 -15.24
N ASN A 73 -2.54 -2.26 -15.29
CA ASN A 73 -1.78 -2.12 -16.53
C ASN A 73 -1.43 -3.46 -17.20
N VAL A 74 -1.47 -4.58 -16.48
CA VAL A 74 -1.12 -5.92 -17.02
C VAL A 74 -2.32 -6.61 -17.68
N GLY A 75 -3.53 -6.03 -17.58
CA GLY A 75 -4.77 -6.60 -18.10
C GLY A 75 -5.40 -7.57 -17.11
N LYS A 76 -6.74 -7.57 -17.02
CA LYS A 76 -7.49 -8.35 -16.01
C LYS A 76 -7.55 -9.83 -16.43
N PRO A 77 -6.86 -10.76 -15.76
CA PRO A 77 -7.12 -12.18 -15.94
C PRO A 77 -8.56 -12.51 -15.51
N PRO A 78 -9.17 -13.59 -16.05
CA PRO A 78 -10.60 -13.86 -15.90
C PRO A 78 -11.06 -14.13 -14.46
N LEU A 79 -10.16 -14.43 -13.53
CA LEU A 79 -10.37 -14.47 -12.08
C LEU A 79 -8.99 -14.44 -11.39
N SER A 80 -8.75 -13.54 -10.46
CA SER A 80 -7.49 -13.47 -9.71
C SER A 80 -7.74 -13.29 -8.22
N LEU A 81 -7.17 -14.18 -7.40
CA LEU A 81 -7.05 -14.03 -5.95
C LEU A 81 -6.03 -12.95 -5.64
N TYR A 82 -6.48 -11.83 -5.06
CA TYR A 82 -5.60 -10.78 -4.54
C TYR A 82 -5.04 -11.21 -3.18
N ILE A 83 -3.74 -11.48 -3.14
CA ILE A 83 -2.98 -11.71 -1.92
C ILE A 83 -2.05 -10.52 -1.74
N HIS A 84 -2.35 -9.68 -0.76
CA HIS A 84 -1.42 -8.67 -0.30
C HIS A 84 -0.43 -9.32 0.67
N VAL A 85 0.85 -9.39 0.31
CA VAL A 85 1.89 -9.88 1.21
C VAL A 85 2.64 -8.68 1.77
N PRO A 86 2.32 -8.23 3.00
CA PRO A 86 3.11 -7.21 3.66
C PRO A 86 4.52 -7.79 3.85
N TRP A 87 5.56 -7.03 3.49
CA TRP A 87 6.94 -7.52 3.59
C TRP A 87 7.43 -7.67 5.04
N CYS A 88 6.58 -7.40 6.03
CA CYS A 88 6.92 -7.63 7.42
C CYS A 88 6.81 -9.14 7.76
N VAL A 89 7.95 -9.76 8.05
CA VAL A 89 8.10 -11.18 8.42
C VAL A 89 7.40 -11.54 9.76
N ARG A 90 6.81 -10.56 10.46
CA ARG A 90 6.00 -10.65 11.69
C ARG A 90 4.89 -9.58 11.67
N LYS A 91 3.86 -9.71 12.52
CA LYS A 91 2.85 -8.66 12.76
C LYS A 91 3.57 -7.33 12.92
N CYS A 92 3.27 -6.42 12.00
CA CYS A 92 3.96 -5.17 11.83
C CYS A 92 2.97 -4.10 12.27
N PRO A 93 3.19 -3.38 13.37
CA PRO A 93 2.29 -2.30 13.79
C PRO A 93 2.13 -1.21 12.71
N TYR A 94 3.01 -1.25 11.71
CA TYR A 94 3.09 -0.32 10.60
C TYR A 94 2.28 -0.76 9.37
N CYS A 95 2.25 -2.05 9.04
CA CYS A 95 1.56 -2.58 7.84
C CYS A 95 0.24 -3.30 8.17
N ASP A 96 -0.28 -3.15 9.39
CA ASP A 96 -1.42 -3.95 9.85
C ASP A 96 -2.75 -3.43 9.28
N PHE A 97 -3.17 -4.04 8.17
CA PHE A 97 -4.45 -3.83 7.49
C PHE A 97 -5.68 -4.28 8.31
N ASN A 98 -5.50 -4.83 9.52
CA ASN A 98 -6.58 -5.24 10.43
C ASN A 98 -6.94 -4.19 11.48
N SER A 99 -6.65 -2.90 11.24
CA SER A 99 -6.95 -1.81 12.18
C SER A 99 -8.27 -1.09 11.92
N HIS A 100 -9.06 -1.55 10.94
CA HIS A 100 -10.49 -1.21 10.89
C HIS A 100 -11.26 -2.19 11.78
N GLU A 101 -11.82 -1.68 12.88
CA GLU A 101 -13.09 -2.22 13.38
C GLU A 101 -14.20 -1.97 12.35
#